data_AF-A0AAN1ENC5-F1
#
_entry.id   AF-A0AAN1ENC5-F1
#
_cell.length_a   1.000
_cell.length_b   1.000
_cell.length_c   1.000
_cell.angle_alpha   90.00
_cell.angle_beta   90.00
_cell.angle_gamma   90.00
#
_symmetry.space_group_name_H-M   'P 1'
#
loop_
_entity.id
_entity.type
_entity.pdbx_description
1 polymer ?
#
loop_
_entity_poly.entity_id
_entity_poly.type
_entity_poly.pdbx_seq_one_letter_code
_entity_poly.pdbx_strand_id
1 'polypeptide(L)'
;MNGVQIKIEVTPVIRGCVYAPETRAVCDRVEELFGYAEVPVVSFPDLYAGKIVAALDRQHPRDLFDVRDLQANEGISDELRRASTS
;
A
#
# COMPACT_ATOMS: atom_id res chain seq x y z
N MET A 1 13.72 27.50 12.13
CA MET A 1 12.45 26.75 12.13
C MET A 1 12.74 25.39 11.53
N ASN A 2 12.76 24.32 12.32
CA ASN A 2 12.92 22.97 11.77
C ASN A 2 11.57 22.55 11.18
N GLY A 3 11.39 22.82 9.89
CA GLY A 3 10.23 22.30 9.15
C GLY A 3 10.34 20.79 8.94
N VAL A 4 9.21 20.12 8.85
CA VAL A 4 9.16 18.72 8.41
C VAL A 4 9.18 18.72 6.88
N GLN A 5 10.11 17.96 6.29
CA GLN A 5 10.14 17.73 4.84
C GLN A 5 9.49 16.39 4.52
N ILE A 6 8.50 16.39 3.63
CA ILE A 6 7.81 15.19 3.16
C ILE A 6 8.21 14.96 1.70
N LYS A 7 8.75 13.78 1.40
CA LYS A 7 9.03 13.35 0.03
C LYS A 7 7.76 12.75 -0.57
N ILE A 8 7.36 13.25 -1.74
CA ILE A 8 6.25 12.70 -2.51
C ILE A 8 6.84 12.03 -3.75
N GLU A 9 6.51 10.77 -3.97
CA GLU A 9 6.87 10.02 -5.17
C GLU A 9 5.61 9.67 -5.94
N VAL A 10 5.63 9.90 -7.26
CA VAL A 10 4.52 9.57 -8.15
C VAL A 10 4.94 8.38 -8.99
N THR A 11 4.27 7.25 -8.82
CA THR A 11 4.50 6.03 -9.61
C THR A 11 3.28 5.77 -10.49
N PRO A 12 3.37 5.98 -11.81
CA PRO A 12 2.25 5.69 -12.69
C PRO A 12 2.01 4.19 -12.76
N VAL A 13 0.76 3.76 -12.53
CA VAL A 13 0.34 2.36 -12.62
C VAL A 13 -0.09 2.09 -14.06
N ILE A 14 0.79 1.49 -14.87
CA ILE A 14 0.55 1.30 -16.32
C ILE A 14 -0.66 0.37 -16.60
N ARG A 15 -0.93 -0.59 -15.71
CA ARG A 15 -2.05 -1.55 -15.85
C ARG A 15 -3.34 -1.12 -15.14
N GLY A 16 -3.35 0.01 -14.43
CA GLY A 16 -4.46 0.40 -13.56
C GLY A 16 -4.52 -0.39 -12.25
N CYS A 17 -5.63 -0.26 -11.51
CA CYS A 17 -5.93 -1.05 -10.31
C CYS A 17 -6.94 -2.15 -10.67
N VAL A 18 -6.79 -3.35 -10.12
CA VAL A 18 -7.74 -4.46 -10.33
C VAL A 18 -9.03 -4.22 -9.57
N TYR A 19 -8.91 -3.63 -8.38
CA TYR A 19 -10.03 -3.33 -7.51
C TYR A 19 -10.23 -1.82 -7.39
N ALA A 20 -11.44 -1.42 -7.01
CA ALA A 20 -11.74 -0.01 -6.77
C ALA A 20 -10.93 0.52 -5.57
N PRO A 21 -10.50 1.79 -5.61
CA PRO A 21 -9.92 2.44 -4.43
C PRO A 21 -10.88 2.41 -3.23
N GLU A 22 -10.30 2.35 -2.04
CA GLU A 22 -11.01 2.39 -0.77
C GLU A 22 -10.89 3.78 -0.15
N THR A 23 -12.00 4.36 0.32
CA THR A 23 -11.95 5.59 1.13
C THR A 23 -11.38 5.26 2.51
N ARG A 24 -10.35 5.99 2.94
CA ARG A 24 -9.79 5.89 4.29
C ARG A 24 -9.81 7.22 5.01
N ALA A 25 -10.37 7.22 6.21
CA ALA A 25 -10.29 8.34 7.13
C ALA A 25 -8.86 8.47 7.70
N VAL A 26 -8.51 9.69 8.11
CA VAL A 26 -7.31 9.93 8.92
C VAL A 26 -7.41 9.20 10.26
N CYS A 27 -6.27 8.97 10.92
CA CYS A 27 -6.29 8.35 12.25
C CYS A 27 -6.79 9.33 13.32
N ASP A 28 -7.28 8.79 14.44
CA ASP A 28 -7.88 9.54 15.55
C ASP A 28 -7.01 10.72 15.99
N ARG A 29 -5.69 10.51 16.10
CA ARG A 29 -4.75 11.58 16.50
C ARG A 29 -4.71 12.74 15.51
N VAL A 30 -4.83 12.48 14.22
CA VAL A 30 -4.87 13.54 13.19
C VAL A 30 -6.22 14.25 13.23
N GLU A 31 -7.30 13.50 13.39
CA GLU A 31 -8.65 14.08 13.52
C GLU A 31 -8.78 14.98 14.75
N GLU A 32 -8.26 14.56 15.91
CA GLU A 32 -8.26 15.36 17.15
C GLU A 32 -7.48 16.68 17.01
N LEU A 33 -6.37 16.67 16.28
CA LEU A 33 -5.48 17.83 16.15
C LEU A 33 -5.84 18.77 15.00
N PHE A 34 -6.41 18.23 13.91
CA PHE A 34 -6.58 18.95 12.65
C PHE A 34 -7.98 18.85 12.04
N GLY A 35 -8.87 18.02 12.62
CA GLY A 35 -10.22 17.76 12.13
C GLY A 35 -10.31 16.55 11.18
N TYR A 36 -11.55 16.13 10.91
CA TYR A 36 -11.85 14.98 10.06
C TYR A 36 -11.41 15.22 8.61
N ALA A 37 -10.80 14.20 8.01
CA ALA A 37 -10.54 14.14 6.59
C ALA A 37 -10.53 12.67 6.11
N GLU A 38 -10.85 12.46 4.84
CA GLU A 38 -10.79 11.16 4.19
C GLU A 38 -10.17 11.28 2.80
N VAL A 39 -9.51 10.23 2.35
CA VAL A 39 -8.86 10.18 1.04
C VAL A 39 -9.07 8.82 0.38
N PRO A 40 -9.18 8.77 -0.96
CA PRO A 40 -9.13 7.50 -1.68
C PRO A 40 -7.72 6.92 -1.61
N VAL A 41 -7.63 5.65 -1.24
CA VAL A 41 -6.40 4.86 -1.16
C VAL A 41 -6.54 3.65 -2.08
N VAL A 42 -5.43 3.23 -2.70
CA VAL A 42 -5.40 1.99 -3.47
C VAL A 42 -5.88 0.83 -2.60
N SER A 43 -6.66 -0.08 -3.19
CA SER A 43 -7.20 -1.25 -2.48
C SER A 43 -6.08 -2.05 -1.81
N PHE A 44 -6.39 -2.74 -0.71
CA PHE A 44 -5.40 -3.56 -0.03
C PHE A 44 -4.72 -4.60 -0.97
N PRO A 45 -5.47 -5.35 -1.82
CA PRO A 45 -4.85 -6.28 -2.77
C PRO A 45 -3.92 -5.60 -3.77
N ASP A 46 -4.32 -4.48 -4.37
CA ASP A 46 -3.50 -3.77 -5.36
C ASP A 46 -2.24 -3.15 -4.74
N LEU A 47 -2.34 -2.65 -3.49
CA LEU A 47 -1.21 -2.08 -2.76
C LEU A 47 -0.11 -3.13 -2.49
N TYR A 48 -0.50 -4.32 -2.03
CA TYR A 48 0.45 -5.37 -1.68
C TYR A 48 0.90 -6.20 -2.89
N ALA A 49 0.10 -6.27 -3.95
CA ALA A 49 0.51 -6.91 -5.21
C ALA A 49 1.82 -6.30 -5.74
N GLY A 50 1.96 -4.97 -5.72
CA GLY A 50 3.18 -4.29 -6.13
C GLY A 50 4.41 -4.69 -5.29
N LYS A 51 4.23 -4.91 -3.98
CA LYS A 51 5.29 -5.40 -3.09
C LYS A 51 5.69 -6.83 -3.41
N ILE A 52 4.72 -7.71 -3.66
CA ILE A 52 4.98 -9.12 -4.02
C ILE A 52 5.73 -9.20 -5.35
N VAL A 53 5.28 -8.46 -6.37
CA VAL A 53 5.94 -8.41 -7.68
C VAL A 53 7.38 -7.91 -7.54
N ALA A 54 7.61 -6.82 -6.77
CA ALA A 54 8.95 -6.33 -6.50
C ALA A 54 9.83 -7.35 -5.75
N ALA A 55 9.27 -8.02 -4.74
CA ALA A 55 10.00 -9.06 -4.00
C ALA A 55 10.45 -10.22 -4.91
N LEU A 56 9.59 -10.66 -5.84
CA LEU A 56 9.89 -11.73 -6.78
C LEU A 56 10.91 -11.31 -7.85
N ASP A 57 10.80 -10.07 -8.35
CA ASP A 57 11.65 -9.56 -9.42
C ASP A 57 13.10 -9.31 -8.94
N ARG A 58 13.27 -8.51 -7.87
CA ARG A 58 14.59 -8.06 -7.42
C ARG A 58 15.13 -8.79 -6.19
N GLN A 59 14.31 -9.58 -5.49
CA GLN A 59 14.68 -10.35 -4.29
C GLN A 59 15.44 -9.53 -3.23
N HIS A 60 15.12 -8.25 -3.11
CA HIS A 60 15.81 -7.36 -2.19
C HIS A 60 15.40 -7.70 -0.74
N PRO A 61 16.34 -7.74 0.24
CA PRO A 61 16.04 -8.20 1.60
C PRO A 61 14.84 -7.51 2.28
N ARG A 62 14.68 -6.20 2.05
CA ARG A 62 13.53 -5.42 2.55
C ARG A 62 12.19 -5.91 1.99
N ASP A 63 12.13 -6.26 0.71
CA ASP A 63 10.86 -6.66 0.08
C ASP A 63 10.45 -8.05 0.52
N LEU A 64 11.44 -8.94 0.66
CA LEU A 64 11.23 -10.27 1.23
C LEU A 64 10.75 -10.18 2.69
N PHE A 65 11.28 -9.22 3.46
CA PHE A 65 10.82 -8.93 4.82
C PHE A 65 9.36 -8.46 4.83
N ASP A 66 9.01 -7.49 3.98
CA ASP A 66 7.63 -6.98 3.85
C ASP A 66 6.65 -8.11 3.47
N VAL A 67 7.01 -8.98 2.52
CA VAL A 67 6.15 -10.11 2.10
C VAL A 67 6.02 -11.17 3.19
N ARG A 68 7.09 -11.43 3.94
CA ARG A 68 7.03 -12.34 5.10
C ARG A 68 6.05 -11.82 6.15
N ASP A 69 6.13 -10.54 6.49
CA ASP A 69 5.26 -9.95 7.51
C ASP A 69 3.81 -9.86 7.05
N LEU A 70 3.57 -9.59 5.76
CA LEU A 70 2.25 -9.70 5.15
C LEU A 70 1.68 -11.12 5.32
N GLN A 71 2.46 -12.15 4.94
CA GLN A 71 2.03 -13.54 5.06
C GLN A 71 1.77 -13.96 6.51
N ALA A 72 2.53 -13.41 7.47
CA ALA A 72 2.39 -13.75 8.89
C ALA A 72 1.15 -13.11 9.55
N ASN A 73 0.80 -11.88 9.17
CA ASN A 73 -0.24 -11.11 9.85
C ASN A 73 -1.58 -11.09 9.10
N GLU A 74 -1.55 -11.04 7.77
CA GLU A 74 -2.74 -10.87 6.91
C GLU A 74 -3.01 -12.11 6.06
N GLY A 75 -1.95 -12.86 5.74
CA GLY A 75 -1.99 -13.99 4.81
C GLY A 75 -2.00 -13.55 3.34
N ILE A 76 -1.97 -14.52 2.43
CA ILE A 76 -2.04 -14.28 0.98
C ILE A 76 -3.37 -14.83 0.45
N SER A 77 -4.36 -13.95 0.37
CA SER A 77 -5.70 -14.25 -0.15
C SER A 77 -5.71 -14.45 -1.66
N ASP A 78 -6.78 -15.04 -2.18
CA ASP A 78 -6.97 -15.22 -3.63
C ASP A 78 -7.11 -13.89 -4.37
N GLU A 79 -7.65 -12.86 -3.72
CA GLU A 79 -7.76 -11.51 -4.28
C GLU A 79 -6.37 -10.86 -4.44
N LEU A 80 -5.53 -10.98 -3.42
CA LEU A 80 -4.15 -10.51 -3.47
C LEU A 80 -3.32 -11.27 -4.52
N ARG A 81 -3.51 -12.58 -4.63
CA ARG A 81 -2.88 -13.39 -5.70
C ARG A 81 -3.30 -12.89 -7.08
N ARG A 82 -4.59 -12.62 -7.27
CA ARG A 82 -5.14 -12.13 -8.54
C ARG A 82 -4.54 -10.78 -8.93
N ALA A 83 -4.51 -9.82 -8.02
CA ALA A 83 -3.89 -8.51 -8.23
C ALA A 83 -2.39 -8.61 -8.55
N SER A 84 -1.71 -9.64 -8.05
CA SER A 84 -0.28 -9.87 -8.34
C SER A 84 -0.02 -10.44 -9.74
N THR A 85 -1.06 -10.94 -10.43
CA THR A 85 -0.94 -11.63 -11.74
C THR A 85 -1.61 -10.89 -12.90
N SER A 86 -2.41 -9.86 -12.61
CA SER A 86 -3.10 -9.03 -13.59
C SER A 86 -2.19 -8.11 -14.39
#